data_AF-A0AB38AVT3-F1
#
_entry.id   AF-A0AB38AVT3-F1
#
_cell.length_a   1.000
_cell.length_b   1.000
_cell.length_c   1.000
_cell.angle_alpha   90.00
_cell.angle_beta   90.00
_cell.angle_gamma   90.00
#
_symmetry.space_group_name_H-M   'P 1'
#
loop_
_entity.id
_entity.type
_entity.pdbx_description
1 polymer ?
#
loop_
_entity_poly.entity_id
_entity_poly.type
_entity_poly.pdbx_seq_one_letter_code
_entity_poly.pdbx_strand_id
1 'polypeptide(L)'
;MARPEVGAALRRCAHCSGYEYSGAPGCTACGELVDRIVEDEWSAFLHRWDAGKDQEATLAEMVATEPDRHDWRVVDAALDRLVCSACGDRLSRGPVSCSACDLAHGFRYAAIETDRPGVPAGNEHAVRVSVSVVRRPQGVSGNELLVRRLGLPVLLVGVLPTTEEAQRMSALVKSYSGTAKPSLVEQLLEETLLRHRGGSRPSTG
;
A
#
# COMPACT_ATOMS: atom_id res chain seq x y z
N MET A 1 -11.53 -10.63 4.13
CA MET A 1 -11.96 -9.97 2.88
C MET A 1 -10.74 -9.86 1.99
N ALA A 2 -10.80 -10.43 0.79
CA ALA A 2 -9.72 -10.34 -0.18
C ALA A 2 -9.58 -8.91 -0.74
N ARG A 3 -8.40 -8.59 -1.27
CA ARG A 3 -8.10 -7.35 -2.01
C ARG A 3 -9.19 -7.08 -3.08
N PRO A 4 -9.61 -5.82 -3.30
CA PRO A 4 -10.64 -5.50 -4.29
C PRO A 4 -10.23 -5.95 -5.71
N GLU A 5 -11.21 -6.44 -6.46
CA GLU A 5 -11.07 -6.74 -7.88
C GLU A 5 -10.81 -5.47 -8.71
N VAL A 6 -10.09 -5.62 -9.81
CA VAL A 6 -9.87 -4.54 -10.78
C VAL A 6 -11.23 -4.12 -11.37
N GLY A 7 -11.50 -2.82 -11.39
CA GLY A 7 -12.77 -2.26 -11.85
C GLY A 7 -13.88 -2.23 -10.79
N ALA A 8 -13.68 -2.79 -9.60
CA ALA A 8 -14.67 -2.77 -8.54
C ALA A 8 -15.06 -1.32 -8.12
N ALA A 9 -16.28 -1.19 -7.57
CA ALA A 9 -16.68 0.05 -6.91
C ALA A 9 -15.88 0.27 -5.63
N LEU A 10 -15.54 1.53 -5.33
CA LEU A 10 -14.96 1.87 -4.03
C LEU A 10 -16.00 1.63 -2.94
N ARG A 11 -15.58 1.04 -1.81
CA ARG A 11 -16.46 0.75 -0.67
C ARG A 11 -16.18 1.71 0.47
N ARG A 12 -17.25 2.24 1.07
CA ARG A 12 -17.18 3.07 2.27
C ARG A 12 -16.89 2.20 3.49
N CYS A 13 -15.98 2.65 4.34
CA CYS A 13 -15.69 2.03 5.62
C CYS A 13 -16.80 2.38 6.62
N ALA A 14 -17.38 1.36 7.26
CA ALA A 14 -18.43 1.53 8.26
C ALA A 14 -17.96 2.26 9.54
N HIS A 15 -16.65 2.38 9.77
CA HIS A 15 -16.09 2.93 11.02
C HIS A 15 -15.57 4.36 10.91
N CYS A 16 -15.05 4.76 9.74
CA CYS A 16 -14.41 6.08 9.58
C CYS A 16 -15.02 6.95 8.49
N SER A 17 -16.10 6.50 7.83
CA SER A 17 -16.81 7.17 6.73
C SER A 17 -15.98 7.44 5.45
N GLY A 18 -14.65 7.32 5.51
CA GLY A 18 -13.77 7.26 4.34
C GLY A 18 -13.89 5.95 3.58
N TYR A 19 -13.01 5.73 2.60
CA TYR A 19 -12.97 4.47 1.85
C TYR A 19 -12.24 3.36 2.61
N GLU A 20 -12.68 2.12 2.45
CA GLU A 20 -11.94 0.92 2.85
C GLU A 20 -10.52 0.94 2.27
N TYR A 21 -9.56 0.33 2.98
CA TYR A 21 -8.12 0.35 2.64
C TYR A 21 -7.43 1.71 2.73
N SER A 22 -8.12 2.77 3.17
CA SER A 22 -7.47 4.08 3.30
C SER A 22 -6.44 4.16 4.44
N GLY A 23 -6.41 3.19 5.36
CA GLY A 23 -5.62 3.28 6.59
C GLY A 23 -5.90 4.56 7.38
N ALA A 24 -7.15 5.04 7.38
CA ALA A 24 -7.56 6.29 8.02
C ALA A 24 -7.04 6.40 9.48
N PRO A 25 -6.62 7.59 9.94
CA PRO A 25 -6.09 7.78 11.28
C PRO A 25 -7.04 7.21 12.34
N GLY A 26 -6.54 6.32 13.21
CA GLY A 26 -7.32 5.71 14.29
C GLY A 26 -8.38 4.69 13.85
N CYS A 27 -8.50 4.37 12.55
CA CYS A 27 -9.44 3.37 12.07
C CYS A 27 -8.78 1.99 11.97
N THR A 28 -8.95 1.17 13.01
CA THR A 28 -8.41 -0.20 13.05
C THR A 28 -8.86 -1.04 11.87
N ALA A 29 -10.14 -0.97 11.48
CA ALA A 29 -10.67 -1.73 10.36
C ALA A 29 -9.97 -1.41 9.03
N CYS A 30 -9.67 -0.13 8.76
CA CYS A 30 -8.90 0.27 7.60
C CYS A 30 -7.43 -0.12 7.70
N GLY A 31 -6.82 -0.06 8.89
CA GLY A 31 -5.45 -0.54 9.12
C GLY A 31 -5.31 -2.03 8.84
N GLU A 32 -6.21 -2.85 9.38
CA GLU A 32 -6.24 -4.30 9.14
C GLU A 32 -6.47 -4.65 7.66
N LEU A 33 -7.30 -3.88 6.95
CA LEU A 33 -7.45 -4.05 5.49
C LEU A 33 -6.13 -3.82 4.76
N VAL A 34 -5.34 -2.83 5.16
CA VAL A 34 -4.03 -2.55 4.56
C VAL A 34 -3.03 -3.66 4.91
N ASP A 35 -2.97 -4.11 6.15
CA ASP A 35 -2.09 -5.23 6.55
C ASP A 35 -2.48 -6.53 5.83
N ARG A 36 -3.78 -6.79 5.61
CA ARG A 36 -4.24 -7.97 4.84
C ARG A 36 -3.67 -8.06 3.43
N ILE A 37 -3.30 -6.94 2.80
CA ILE A 37 -2.69 -6.96 1.46
C ILE A 37 -1.40 -7.80 1.44
N VAL A 38 -0.63 -7.76 2.52
CA VAL A 38 0.62 -8.52 2.64
C VAL A 38 0.43 -9.87 3.34
N GLU A 39 -0.48 -9.92 4.33
CA GLU A 39 -0.76 -11.16 5.07
C GLU A 39 -1.41 -12.25 4.21
N ASP A 40 -2.29 -11.88 3.27
CA ASP A 40 -2.93 -12.84 2.36
C ASP A 40 -1.87 -13.51 1.45
N GLU A 41 -0.91 -12.74 0.92
CA GLU A 41 0.17 -13.29 0.07
C GLU A 41 1.19 -14.09 0.86
N TRP A 42 1.47 -13.70 2.10
CA TRP A 42 2.34 -14.49 2.98
C TRP A 42 1.73 -15.85 3.31
N SER A 43 0.43 -15.88 3.66
CA SER A 43 -0.30 -17.13 3.89
C SER A 43 -0.25 -18.04 2.67
N ALA A 44 -0.47 -17.47 1.46
CA ALA A 44 -0.35 -18.21 0.22
C ALA A 44 1.09 -18.68 -0.07
N PHE A 45 2.11 -17.88 0.28
CA PHE A 45 3.52 -18.25 0.17
C PHE A 45 3.87 -19.43 1.08
N LEU A 46 3.48 -19.40 2.36
CA LEU A 46 3.69 -20.51 3.29
C LEU A 46 3.01 -21.79 2.81
N HIS A 47 1.79 -21.68 2.30
CA HIS A 47 1.07 -22.84 1.76
C HIS A 47 1.79 -23.46 0.55
N ARG A 48 2.30 -22.63 -0.38
CA ARG A 48 3.09 -23.12 -1.53
C ARG A 48 4.41 -23.76 -1.11
N TRP A 49 4.99 -23.32 -0.01
CA TRP A 49 6.26 -23.83 0.52
C TRP A 49 6.09 -25.05 1.44
N ASP A 50 4.84 -25.47 1.70
CA ASP A 50 4.49 -26.52 2.67
C ASP A 50 5.13 -26.28 4.05
N ALA A 51 5.18 -25.01 4.45
CA ALA A 51 5.89 -24.60 5.66
C ALA A 51 4.98 -24.61 6.89
N GLY A 52 5.44 -25.28 7.94
CA GLY A 52 4.81 -25.24 9.26
C GLY A 52 5.16 -23.97 10.05
N LYS A 53 4.48 -23.76 11.18
CA LYS A 53 4.70 -22.60 12.07
C LYS A 53 6.15 -22.50 12.56
N ASP A 54 6.80 -23.63 12.83
CA ASP A 54 8.17 -23.67 13.35
C ASP A 54 9.22 -23.23 12.30
N GLN A 55 8.82 -23.14 11.03
CA GLN A 55 9.69 -22.73 9.91
C GLN A 55 9.45 -21.27 9.46
N GLU A 56 8.38 -20.63 9.96
CA GLU A 56 7.94 -19.31 9.48
C GLU A 56 9.01 -18.23 9.69
N ALA A 57 9.68 -18.24 10.84
CA ALA A 57 10.75 -17.28 11.15
C ALA A 57 11.96 -17.45 10.22
N THR A 58 12.41 -18.68 10.00
CA THR A 58 13.54 -18.98 9.10
C THR A 58 13.22 -18.60 7.65
N LEU A 59 11.98 -18.83 7.21
CA LEU A 59 11.55 -18.39 5.88
C LEU A 59 11.50 -16.86 5.77
N ALA A 60 11.05 -16.17 6.80
CA ALA A 60 11.05 -14.71 6.82
C ALA A 60 12.49 -14.16 6.73
N GLU A 61 13.46 -14.77 7.41
CA GLU A 61 14.88 -14.40 7.32
C GLU A 61 15.45 -14.60 5.90
N MET A 62 15.14 -15.74 5.27
CA MET A 62 15.54 -16.03 3.90
C MET A 62 14.98 -14.98 2.93
N VAL A 63 13.67 -14.72 3.00
CA VAL A 63 13.00 -13.75 2.14
C VAL A 63 13.57 -12.33 2.34
N ALA A 64 13.84 -11.93 3.58
CA ALA A 64 14.41 -10.62 3.88
C ALA A 64 15.86 -10.46 3.38
N THR A 65 16.61 -11.56 3.24
CA THR A 65 17.99 -11.58 2.74
C THR A 65 18.05 -11.54 1.21
N GLU A 66 17.00 -12.04 0.53
CA GLU A 66 16.94 -12.15 -0.93
C GLU A 66 15.72 -11.41 -1.51
N PRO A 67 15.50 -10.11 -1.17
CA PRO A 67 14.26 -9.41 -1.50
C PRO A 67 13.96 -9.39 -3.00
N ASP A 68 14.99 -9.32 -3.85
CA ASP A 68 14.91 -9.29 -5.32
C ASP A 68 14.41 -10.59 -5.95
N ARG A 69 14.26 -11.66 -5.17
CA ARG A 69 13.73 -12.95 -5.63
C ARG A 69 12.25 -13.16 -5.28
N HIS A 70 11.65 -12.22 -4.55
CA HIS A 70 10.33 -12.38 -3.98
C HIS A 70 9.40 -11.22 -4.35
N ASP A 71 8.10 -11.52 -4.45
CA ASP A 71 7.08 -10.48 -4.58
C ASP A 71 7.11 -9.56 -3.36
N TRP A 72 6.94 -8.27 -3.59
CA TRP A 72 7.03 -7.28 -2.51
C TRP A 72 6.11 -7.53 -1.33
N ARG A 73 4.92 -8.13 -1.53
CA ARG A 73 3.99 -8.44 -0.43
C ARG A 73 4.55 -9.51 0.48
N VAL A 74 5.24 -10.49 -0.09
CA VAL A 74 5.96 -11.54 0.64
C VAL A 74 7.14 -10.93 1.40
N VAL A 75 7.90 -10.03 0.79
CA VAL A 75 9.02 -9.32 1.45
C VAL A 75 8.53 -8.45 2.61
N ASP A 76 7.51 -7.63 2.39
CA ASP A 76 6.96 -6.75 3.42
C ASP A 76 6.32 -7.55 4.58
N ALA A 77 5.74 -8.72 4.30
CA ALA A 77 5.21 -9.61 5.33
C ALA A 77 6.32 -10.37 6.08
N ALA A 78 7.41 -10.75 5.41
CA ALA A 78 8.58 -11.35 6.04
C ALA A 78 9.23 -10.37 7.04
N LEU A 79 9.42 -9.11 6.64
CA LEU A 79 9.96 -8.08 7.53
C LEU A 79 9.10 -7.89 8.80
N ASP A 80 7.78 -8.02 8.70
CA ASP A 80 6.86 -7.92 9.84
C ASP A 80 7.02 -9.03 10.88
N ARG A 81 7.60 -10.16 10.50
CA ARG A 81 7.85 -11.32 11.38
C ARG A 81 9.19 -11.26 12.07
N LEU A 82 10.09 -10.40 11.58
CA LEU A 82 11.41 -10.22 12.15
C LEU A 82 11.39 -9.09 13.17
N VAL A 83 12.09 -9.29 14.28
CA VAL A 83 12.28 -8.27 15.31
C VAL A 83 13.60 -7.55 15.05
N CYS A 84 13.57 -6.23 15.02
CA CYS A 84 14.77 -5.41 14.93
C CYS A 84 15.57 -5.52 16.24
N SER A 85 16.78 -6.07 16.16
CA SER A 85 17.68 -6.19 17.33
C SER A 85 18.09 -4.86 17.95
N ALA A 86 18.01 -3.75 17.20
CA ALA A 86 18.40 -2.42 17.67
C ALA A 86 17.29 -1.68 18.42
N CYS A 87 16.01 -1.85 18.05
CA CYS A 87 14.89 -1.11 18.66
C CYS A 87 13.78 -1.99 19.26
N GLY A 88 13.83 -3.31 19.07
CA GLY A 88 12.84 -4.26 19.58
C GLY A 88 11.49 -4.25 18.85
N ASP A 89 11.30 -3.36 17.88
CA ASP A 89 10.09 -3.29 17.05
C ASP A 89 10.17 -4.28 15.87
N ARG A 90 9.08 -4.44 15.11
CA ARG A 90 9.10 -5.17 13.85
C ARG A 90 10.08 -4.51 12.88
N LEU A 91 10.90 -5.32 12.21
CA LEU A 91 11.91 -4.85 11.28
C LEU A 91 11.25 -4.01 10.19
N SER A 92 11.86 -2.87 9.85
CA SER A 92 11.33 -1.83 8.95
C SER A 92 10.15 -0.99 9.47
N ARG A 93 9.50 -1.35 10.59
CA ARG A 93 8.42 -0.55 11.20
C ARG A 93 8.86 0.34 12.36
N GLY A 94 10.08 0.17 12.85
CA GLY A 94 10.63 0.97 13.95
C GLY A 94 10.76 2.48 13.67
N PRO A 95 11.19 3.27 14.67
CA PRO A 95 11.30 4.72 14.57
C PRO A 95 12.29 5.15 13.48
N VAL A 96 12.10 6.35 12.93
CA VAL A 96 12.96 6.91 11.85
C VAL A 96 14.43 7.00 12.28
N SER A 97 14.70 7.14 13.58
CA SER A 97 16.06 7.17 14.14
C SER A 97 16.75 5.81 14.19
N CYS A 98 16.05 4.70 13.94
CA CYS A 98 16.65 3.37 13.94
C CYS A 98 17.24 3.05 12.56
N SER A 99 18.57 3.11 12.44
CA SER A 99 19.29 2.83 11.20
C SER A 99 19.02 1.42 10.64
N ALA A 100 18.89 0.41 11.49
CA ALA A 100 18.58 -0.95 11.06
C ALA A 100 17.18 -1.05 10.41
N CYS A 101 16.18 -0.39 11.00
CA CYS A 101 14.85 -0.33 10.40
C CYS A 101 14.84 0.50 9.11
N ASP A 102 15.59 1.59 9.05
CA ASP A 102 15.66 2.43 7.86
C ASP A 102 16.36 1.72 6.69
N LEU A 103 17.43 0.98 6.98
CA LEU A 103 18.12 0.13 6.01
C LEU A 103 17.19 -0.97 5.46
N ALA A 104 16.50 -1.70 6.34
CA ALA A 104 15.50 -2.70 5.92
C ALA A 104 14.37 -2.08 5.10
N HIS A 105 13.92 -0.87 5.48
CA HIS A 105 12.94 -0.10 4.72
C HIS A 105 13.44 0.29 3.32
N GLY A 106 14.73 0.53 3.14
CA GLY A 106 15.36 0.74 1.84
C GLY A 106 15.44 -0.53 1.00
N PHE A 107 15.91 -1.65 1.58
CA PHE A 107 16.16 -2.88 0.82
C PHE A 107 14.91 -3.55 0.26
N ARG A 108 13.75 -3.43 0.92
CA ARG A 108 12.49 -3.95 0.37
C ARG A 108 12.12 -3.37 -1.00
N TYR A 109 12.72 -2.24 -1.42
CA TYR A 109 12.53 -1.69 -2.77
C TYR A 109 13.22 -2.48 -3.88
N ALA A 110 14.08 -3.45 -3.55
CA ALA A 110 14.60 -4.41 -4.51
C ALA A 110 13.58 -5.50 -4.90
N ALA A 111 12.48 -5.64 -4.15
CA ALA A 111 11.50 -6.70 -4.36
C ALA A 111 10.79 -6.62 -5.71
N ILE A 112 10.35 -7.77 -6.19
CA ILE A 112 9.65 -7.90 -7.47
C ILE A 112 8.26 -7.26 -7.34
N GLU A 113 7.95 -6.41 -8.32
CA GLU A 113 6.63 -5.80 -8.50
C GLU A 113 5.98 -6.41 -9.73
N THR A 114 4.94 -7.21 -9.53
CA THR A 114 4.14 -7.76 -10.63
C THR A 114 2.76 -7.12 -10.63
N ASP A 115 2.48 -6.34 -11.68
CA ASP A 115 1.16 -5.77 -11.89
C ASP A 115 0.10 -6.87 -12.06
N ARG A 116 -1.07 -6.66 -11.46
CA ARG A 116 -2.22 -7.56 -11.66
C ARG A 116 -2.73 -7.48 -13.10
N PRO A 117 -3.33 -8.55 -13.64
CA PRO A 117 -3.99 -8.45 -14.94
C PRO A 117 -5.02 -7.31 -14.97
N GLY A 118 -5.02 -6.52 -16.06
CA GLY A 118 -6.02 -5.47 -16.29
C GLY A 118 -5.73 -4.10 -15.68
N VAL A 119 -4.55 -3.87 -15.08
CA VAL A 119 -4.13 -2.54 -14.60
C VAL A 119 -3.00 -1.96 -15.47
N PRO A 120 -2.83 -0.63 -15.51
CA PRO A 120 -1.68 -0.01 -16.17
C PRO A 120 -0.35 -0.43 -15.53
N ALA A 121 0.72 -0.48 -16.32
CA ALA A 121 2.07 -0.78 -15.84
C ALA A 121 2.49 0.19 -14.72
N GLY A 122 3.08 -0.35 -13.65
CA GLY A 122 3.51 0.40 -12.47
C GLY A 122 2.39 0.67 -11.45
N ASN A 123 1.21 0.06 -11.60
CA ASN A 123 0.15 0.15 -10.59
C ASN A 123 0.59 -0.47 -9.27
N GLU A 124 1.22 -1.65 -9.31
CA GLU A 124 1.65 -2.37 -8.12
C GLU A 124 2.78 -1.63 -7.40
N HIS A 125 3.66 -0.95 -8.13
CA HIS A 125 4.61 -0.01 -7.57
C HIS A 125 3.91 1.08 -6.73
N ALA A 126 2.90 1.73 -7.31
CA ALA A 126 2.14 2.78 -6.63
C ALA A 126 1.37 2.23 -5.40
N VAL A 127 0.82 1.02 -5.50
CA VAL A 127 0.17 0.31 -4.38
C VAL A 127 1.18 0.08 -3.27
N ARG A 128 2.33 -0.53 -3.56
CA ARG A 128 3.39 -0.82 -2.60
C ARG A 128 3.87 0.43 -1.88
N VAL A 129 4.18 1.49 -2.62
CA VAL A 129 4.59 2.77 -2.04
C VAL A 129 3.51 3.26 -1.07
N SER A 130 2.24 3.22 -1.46
CA SER A 130 1.13 3.68 -0.62
C SER A 130 0.95 2.80 0.63
N VAL A 131 0.96 1.47 0.49
CA VAL A 131 0.91 0.52 1.61
C VAL A 131 2.04 0.78 2.59
N SER A 132 3.24 1.03 2.08
CA SER A 132 4.38 1.27 2.93
C SER A 132 4.31 2.56 3.73
N VAL A 133 3.85 3.63 3.10
CA VAL A 133 3.68 4.93 3.77
C VAL A 133 2.57 4.85 4.81
N VAL A 134 1.50 4.09 4.53
CA VAL A 134 0.39 3.90 5.47
C VAL A 134 0.83 3.08 6.68
N ARG A 135 1.64 2.02 6.49
CA ARG A 135 2.15 1.14 7.56
C ARG A 135 3.33 1.75 8.34
N ARG A 136 4.07 2.68 7.73
CA ARG A 136 5.20 3.41 8.33
C ARG A 136 5.08 4.92 8.05
N PRO A 137 4.14 5.63 8.69
CA PRO A 137 3.87 7.05 8.42
C PRO A 137 4.98 7.99 8.92
N GLN A 138 5.89 7.51 9.76
CA GLN A 138 6.99 8.30 10.28
C GLN A 138 8.00 8.63 9.16
N GLY A 139 8.44 9.90 9.09
CA GLY A 139 9.42 10.35 8.10
C GLY A 139 8.82 10.82 6.77
N VAL A 140 7.50 10.69 6.56
CA VAL A 140 6.80 11.32 5.44
C VAL A 140 6.05 12.58 5.85
N SER A 141 5.85 13.51 4.92
CA SER A 141 5.02 14.69 5.18
C SER A 141 3.54 14.31 5.38
N GLY A 142 2.80 15.09 6.17
CA GLY A 142 1.37 14.85 6.36
C GLY A 142 0.55 14.89 5.06
N ASN A 143 0.99 15.70 4.08
CA ASN A 143 0.35 15.76 2.76
C ASN A 143 0.59 14.49 1.95
N GLU A 144 1.83 13.98 1.97
CA GLU A 144 2.16 12.71 1.30
C GLU A 144 1.34 11.56 1.91
N LEU A 145 1.32 11.48 3.25
CA LEU A 145 0.52 10.48 3.95
C LEU A 145 -0.97 10.58 3.59
N LEU A 146 -1.54 11.78 3.54
CA LEU A 146 -2.93 12.00 3.15
C LEU A 146 -3.21 11.48 1.73
N VAL A 147 -2.36 11.82 0.77
CA VAL A 147 -2.52 11.39 -0.63
C VAL A 147 -2.39 9.88 -0.75
N ARG A 148 -1.43 9.25 -0.06
CA ARG A 148 -1.27 7.79 -0.09
C ARG A 148 -2.46 7.06 0.54
N ARG A 149 -2.97 7.58 1.66
CA ARG A 149 -4.17 7.04 2.32
C ARG A 149 -5.40 7.11 1.42
N LEU A 150 -5.69 8.28 0.84
CA LEU A 150 -6.89 8.46 0.02
C LEU A 150 -6.76 7.83 -1.37
N GLY A 151 -5.55 7.77 -1.92
CA GLY A 151 -5.27 7.19 -3.23
C GLY A 151 -5.17 5.66 -3.24
N LEU A 152 -4.77 5.02 -2.13
CA LEU A 152 -4.62 3.55 -2.08
C LEU A 152 -5.90 2.80 -2.51
N PRO A 153 -7.11 3.13 -2.04
CA PRO A 153 -8.34 2.48 -2.50
C PRO A 153 -8.56 2.57 -4.02
N VAL A 154 -8.20 3.71 -4.63
CA VAL A 154 -8.31 3.96 -6.07
C VAL A 154 -7.31 3.11 -6.86
N LEU A 155 -6.07 3.03 -6.37
CA LEU A 155 -5.04 2.15 -6.96
C LEU A 155 -5.45 0.68 -6.89
N LEU A 156 -6.05 0.25 -5.76
CA LEU A 156 -6.51 -1.12 -5.55
C LEU A 156 -7.66 -1.54 -6.47
N VAL A 157 -8.45 -0.61 -7.01
CA VAL A 157 -9.44 -0.92 -8.06
C VAL A 157 -8.88 -0.77 -9.48
N GLY A 158 -7.57 -0.54 -9.61
CA GLY A 158 -6.84 -0.57 -10.88
C GLY A 158 -6.66 0.77 -11.57
N VAL A 159 -7.04 1.89 -10.94
CA VAL A 159 -6.85 3.23 -11.51
C VAL A 159 -5.49 3.76 -11.10
N LEU A 160 -4.60 3.95 -12.07
CA LEU A 160 -3.29 4.59 -11.89
C LEU A 160 -3.33 6.00 -12.49
N PRO A 161 -3.25 7.07 -11.68
CA PRO A 161 -3.12 8.42 -12.20
C PRO A 161 -1.87 8.58 -13.06
N THR A 162 -1.95 9.37 -14.12
CA THR A 162 -0.75 9.74 -14.88
C THR A 162 0.18 10.62 -14.03
N THR A 163 1.45 10.73 -14.43
CA THR A 163 2.41 11.63 -13.76
C THR A 163 1.89 13.06 -13.66
N GLU A 164 1.27 13.57 -14.73
CA GLU A 164 0.68 14.92 -14.73
C GLU A 164 -0.50 15.04 -13.76
N GLU A 165 -1.38 14.04 -13.70
CA GLU A 165 -2.48 14.00 -12.73
C GLU A 165 -1.96 13.97 -11.29
N ALA A 166 -0.95 13.14 -11.01
CA ALA A 166 -0.32 13.05 -9.70
C ALA A 166 0.37 14.36 -9.29
N GLN A 167 1.06 15.03 -10.22
CA GLN A 167 1.69 16.33 -9.98
C GLN A 167 0.65 17.42 -9.72
N ARG A 168 -0.42 17.48 -10.52
CA ARG A 168 -1.55 18.41 -10.32
C ARG A 168 -2.20 18.22 -8.96
N MET A 169 -2.51 16.97 -8.60
CA MET A 169 -3.09 16.63 -7.29
C MET A 169 -2.14 17.05 -6.16
N SER A 170 -0.85 16.76 -6.27
CA SER A 170 0.15 17.14 -5.27
C SER A 170 0.25 18.65 -5.07
N ALA A 171 0.20 19.43 -6.16
CA ALA A 171 0.21 20.89 -6.11
C ALA A 171 -1.05 21.43 -5.41
N LEU A 172 -2.23 20.90 -5.76
CA LEU A 172 -3.51 21.28 -5.15
C LEU A 172 -3.53 20.93 -3.66
N VAL A 173 -3.14 19.72 -3.28
CA VAL A 173 -3.04 19.30 -1.86
C VAL A 173 -2.12 20.25 -1.11
N LYS A 174 -0.98 20.65 -1.67
CA LYS A 174 -0.08 21.62 -1.01
C LYS A 174 -0.71 23.00 -0.82
N SER A 175 -1.57 23.43 -1.75
CA SER A 175 -2.27 24.72 -1.67
C SER A 175 -3.39 24.75 -0.62
N TYR A 176 -3.98 23.61 -0.28
CA TYR A 176 -5.04 23.52 0.73
C TYR A 176 -4.48 23.49 2.16
N SER A 177 -5.13 24.22 3.05
CA SER A 177 -4.90 24.21 4.50
C SER A 177 -6.22 24.01 5.26
N GLY A 178 -6.12 23.61 6.52
CA GLY A 178 -7.28 23.44 7.40
C GLY A 178 -7.98 22.08 7.31
N THR A 179 -9.09 21.97 8.04
CA THR A 179 -9.81 20.70 8.30
C THR A 179 -10.60 20.16 7.11
N ALA A 180 -10.92 21.00 6.11
CA ALA A 180 -11.63 20.60 4.89
C ALA A 180 -10.75 19.86 3.88
N LYS A 181 -9.43 19.87 4.06
CA LYS A 181 -8.46 19.33 3.12
C LYS A 181 -8.69 17.86 2.72
N PRO A 182 -8.95 16.92 3.65
CA PRO A 182 -9.20 15.53 3.26
C PRO A 182 -10.37 15.37 2.28
N SER A 183 -11.49 16.07 2.52
CA SER A 183 -12.68 16.02 1.66
C SER A 183 -12.40 16.54 0.25
N LEU A 184 -11.60 17.60 0.11
CA LEU A 184 -11.20 18.12 -1.19
C LEU A 184 -10.32 17.15 -1.96
N VAL A 185 -9.38 16.47 -1.27
CA VAL A 185 -8.53 15.46 -1.92
C VAL A 185 -9.36 14.25 -2.35
N GLU A 186 -10.33 13.85 -1.54
CA GLU A 186 -11.25 12.77 -1.88
C GLU A 186 -12.09 13.09 -3.12
N GLN A 187 -12.63 14.32 -3.22
CA GLN A 187 -13.36 14.79 -4.41
C GLN A 187 -12.50 14.75 -5.68
N LEU A 188 -11.24 15.22 -5.60
CA LEU A 188 -10.31 15.16 -6.74
C LEU A 188 -10.05 13.72 -7.20
N LEU A 189 -9.92 12.79 -6.26
CA LEU A 189 -9.73 11.37 -6.57
C LEU A 189 -10.98 10.74 -7.20
N GLU A 190 -12.17 11.10 -6.73
CA GLU A 190 -13.43 10.68 -7.33
C GLU A 190 -13.57 11.21 -8.77
N GLU A 191 -13.20 12.45 -9.03
CA GLU A 191 -13.16 13.00 -10.39
C GLU A 191 -12.19 12.22 -11.29
N THR A 192 -10.98 11.92 -10.82
CA THR A 192 -10.02 11.10 -11.56
C THR A 192 -10.61 9.71 -11.85
N LEU A 193 -11.18 9.06 -10.85
CA LEU A 193 -11.83 7.75 -11.00
C LEU A 193 -12.93 7.79 -12.09
N LEU A 194 -13.76 8.83 -12.11
CA LEU A 194 -14.81 9.01 -13.11
C LEU A 194 -14.25 9.21 -14.53
N ARG A 195 -13.15 9.97 -14.69
CA ARG A 195 -12.49 10.16 -15.99
C ARG A 195 -11.93 8.85 -16.54
N HIS A 196 -11.27 8.06 -15.70
CA HIS A 196 -10.70 6.77 -16.09
C HIS A 196 -11.79 5.73 -16.44
N ARG A 197 -12.92 5.74 -15.71
CA ARG A 197 -14.10 4.91 -16.05
C ARG A 197 -14.80 5.36 -17.34
N GLY A 198 -14.93 6.67 -17.57
CA GLY A 198 -15.56 7.22 -18.77
C GLY A 198 -14.73 7.07 -20.05
N GLY A 199 -13.40 7.00 -19.92
CA GLY A 199 -12.48 6.76 -21.05
C GLY A 199 -12.40 5.30 -21.49
N SER A 200 -12.87 4.36 -20.66
CA SER A 200 -12.88 2.93 -20.95
C SER A 200 -14.13 2.54 -21.74
N ARG A 201 -14.24 2.99 -23.00
CA ARG A 201 -15.22 2.41 -23.93
C ARG A 201 -14.79 0.98 -24.26
N PRO A 202 -15.67 -0.03 -24.21
CA PRO A 202 -15.30 -1.37 -24.66
C PRO A 202 -14.95 -1.31 -26.15
N SER A 203 -13.74 -1.72 -26.52
CA SER A 203 -13.44 -2.05 -27.91
C SER A 203 -14.29 -3.26 -28.26
N THR A 204 -15.37 -3.03 -29.02
CA THR A 204 -16.08 -4.08 -29.72
C THR A 204 -15.16 -4.54 -30.86
N GLY A 205 -14.52 -5.69 -30.67
CA GLY A 205 -13.73 -6.42 -31.65
C GLY A 205 -14.13 -7.88 -31.59
#